data_AF-A0A1V3G8S4-F1
#
_entry.id   AF-A0A1V3G8S4-F1
#
_cell.length_a   1.000
_cell.length_b   1.000
_cell.length_c   1.000
_cell.angle_alpha   90.00
_cell.angle_beta   90.00
_cell.angle_gamma   90.00
#
_symmetry.space_group_name_H-M   'P 1'
#
loop_
_entity.id
_entity.type
_entity.pdbx_description
1 polymer ?
#
loop_
_entity_poly.entity_id
_entity_poly.type
_entity_poly.pdbx_seq_one_letter_code
_entity_poly.pdbx_strand_id
1 'polypeptide(L)'
;MSVVSLEKQAAERFLWEDLRLDAEDRFDLRIYKNMPIKRGWLNQKWKIETNKGTFLLKQYNRERIKKYDLDTIHTALQTQNRCFNHGVPCPELLEHGGVLLHQTSNEELYTFMRFMEGNLISAGNANPEQMKSLGSAIGRLHGLLNDKTLPPKKETMFNWPSFQDRIDYWDSVLLECDGKGLTELKSFILLQKEATSKMGKDDFDNLTPGWCHRDLWVDNLLFTSDAVKAILDFDRMNYDFLELDIGRIIISACLHNDALNREAVHAFIEGYCHTNELSLERVIQSLCLVWYMESTWWISVIKHEGEPPKRFAHEMIWLAQHLGNLKEILAWKK
;
A
#
# COMPACT_ATOMS: atom_id res chain seq x y z
N MET A 1 23.41 21.69 17.58
CA MET A 1 23.44 20.38 16.88
C MET A 1 24.07 19.38 17.84
N SER A 2 23.31 18.38 18.31
CA SER A 2 23.73 17.44 19.36
C SER A 2 24.67 16.36 18.82
N VAL A 3 25.50 15.76 19.68
CA VAL A 3 26.42 14.64 19.34
C VAL A 3 25.69 13.48 18.67
N VAL A 4 24.47 13.19 19.12
CA VAL A 4 23.55 12.19 18.54
C VAL A 4 23.22 12.47 17.06
N SER A 5 23.19 13.74 16.64
CA SER A 5 22.95 14.11 15.25
C SER A 5 24.16 13.88 14.35
N LEU A 6 25.38 13.94 14.91
CA LEU A 6 26.61 13.72 14.15
C LEU A 6 26.87 12.22 13.96
N GLU A 7 26.62 11.43 14.99
CA GLU A 7 26.73 9.95 14.92
C GLU A 7 25.76 9.35 13.90
N LYS A 8 24.51 9.81 13.88
CA LYS A 8 23.53 9.37 12.88
C LYS A 8 23.96 9.72 11.46
N GLN A 9 24.48 10.93 11.23
CA GLN A 9 24.98 11.34 9.92
C GLN A 9 26.22 10.54 9.51
N ALA A 10 27.10 10.20 10.45
CA ALA A 10 28.26 9.35 10.17
C ALA A 10 27.83 7.93 9.79
N ALA A 11 26.86 7.35 10.52
CA ALA A 11 26.31 6.03 10.21
C ALA A 11 25.61 5.99 8.84
N GLU A 12 24.80 6.99 8.50
CA GLU A 12 24.17 7.10 7.18
C GLU A 12 25.19 7.22 6.06
N ARG A 13 26.29 7.97 6.26
CA ARG A 13 27.37 8.09 5.27
C ARG A 13 28.12 6.77 5.09
N PHE A 14 28.42 6.06 6.19
CA PHE A 14 29.07 4.76 6.13
C PHE A 14 28.21 3.74 5.40
N LEU A 15 26.93 3.66 5.75
CA LEU A 15 25.95 2.80 5.08
C LEU A 15 25.86 3.11 3.58
N TRP A 16 25.73 4.38 3.22
CA TRP A 16 25.68 4.78 1.82
C TRP A 16 26.96 4.39 1.08
N GLU A 17 28.13 4.58 1.68
CA GLU A 17 29.40 4.26 1.02
C GLU A 17 29.57 2.75 0.78
N ASP A 18 29.18 1.92 1.75
CA ASP A 18 29.15 0.46 1.62
C ASP A 18 28.25 0.01 0.45
N LEU A 19 27.01 0.53 0.41
CA LEU A 19 26.06 0.25 -0.66
C LEU A 19 26.54 0.75 -2.02
N ARG A 20 27.19 1.93 -2.05
CA ARG A 20 27.71 2.55 -3.27
C ARG A 20 28.83 1.70 -3.88
N LEU A 21 29.80 1.30 -3.07
CA LEU A 21 30.95 0.50 -3.53
C LEU A 21 30.50 -0.86 -4.06
N ASP A 22 29.62 -1.55 -3.34
CA ASP A 22 29.07 -2.84 -3.80
C ASP A 22 28.27 -2.67 -5.11
N ALA A 23 27.42 -1.66 -5.22
CA ALA A 23 26.63 -1.43 -6.43
C ALA A 23 27.47 -1.02 -7.65
N GLU A 24 28.52 -0.22 -7.48
CA GLU A 24 29.43 0.16 -8.57
C GLU A 24 30.17 -1.04 -9.15
N ASP A 25 30.71 -1.90 -8.28
CA ASP A 25 31.41 -3.13 -8.68
C ASP A 25 30.43 -4.13 -9.34
N ARG A 26 29.31 -4.42 -8.65
CA ARG A 26 28.34 -5.44 -9.05
C ARG A 26 27.66 -5.13 -10.39
N PHE A 27 27.36 -3.87 -10.67
CA PHE A 27 26.66 -3.46 -11.89
C PHE A 27 27.58 -2.79 -12.92
N ASP A 28 28.90 -2.78 -12.67
CA ASP A 28 29.92 -2.17 -13.53
C ASP A 28 29.51 -0.72 -13.89
N LEU A 29 29.17 0.08 -12.90
CA LEU A 29 28.68 1.45 -13.09
C LEU A 29 29.40 2.43 -12.19
N ARG A 30 29.27 3.71 -12.51
CA ARG A 30 29.81 4.81 -11.71
C ARG A 30 28.70 5.71 -11.23
N ILE A 31 28.58 5.90 -9.93
CA ILE A 31 27.59 6.76 -9.29
C ILE A 31 28.21 8.15 -9.09
N TYR A 32 27.68 9.16 -9.77
CA TYR A 32 28.17 10.54 -9.61
C TYR A 32 27.31 11.36 -8.65
N LYS A 33 26.06 10.96 -8.42
CA LYS A 33 25.15 11.68 -7.52
C LYS A 33 24.16 10.73 -6.86
N ASN A 34 23.85 11.01 -5.60
CA ASN A 34 22.79 10.36 -4.85
C ASN A 34 21.91 11.40 -4.17
N MET A 35 20.62 11.08 -4.04
CA MET A 35 19.64 11.90 -3.35
C MET A 35 18.78 10.99 -2.47
N PRO A 36 18.89 11.07 -1.13
CA PRO A 36 18.04 10.31 -0.22
C PRO A 36 16.57 10.68 -0.41
N ILE A 37 15.71 9.66 -0.50
CA ILE A 37 14.26 9.80 -0.51
C ILE A 37 13.76 9.56 0.90
N LYS A 38 13.48 10.65 1.64
CA LYS A 38 13.01 10.61 3.03
C LYS A 38 11.50 10.31 3.12
N ARG A 39 11.04 9.25 2.46
CA ARG A 39 9.64 8.80 2.46
C ARG A 39 9.60 7.29 2.71
N GLY A 40 8.72 6.86 3.61
CA GLY A 40 8.70 5.52 4.17
C GLY A 40 9.34 5.46 5.57
N TRP A 41 8.85 4.57 6.42
CA TRP A 41 9.18 4.59 7.85
C TRP A 41 10.55 4.02 8.20
N LEU A 42 11.02 2.97 7.51
CA LEU A 42 12.16 2.17 7.97
C LEU A 42 13.21 1.85 6.90
N ASN A 43 12.80 1.60 5.66
CA ASN A 43 13.72 1.29 4.57
C ASN A 43 14.33 2.57 4.01
N GLN A 44 15.64 2.58 3.76
CA GLN A 44 16.31 3.72 3.17
C GLN A 44 16.30 3.61 1.64
N LYS A 45 16.02 4.72 0.96
CA LYS A 45 15.87 4.79 -0.49
C LYS A 45 16.72 5.94 -1.02
N TRP A 46 17.48 5.72 -2.09
CA TRP A 46 18.26 6.77 -2.78
C TRP A 46 17.95 6.76 -4.27
N LYS A 47 17.60 7.93 -4.81
CA LYS A 47 17.71 8.17 -6.25
C LYS A 47 19.19 8.35 -6.57
N ILE A 48 19.69 7.60 -7.54
CA ILE A 48 21.09 7.64 -7.92
C ILE A 48 21.21 7.88 -9.42
N GLU A 49 22.15 8.75 -9.77
CA GLU A 49 22.45 9.10 -11.15
C GLU A 49 23.82 8.50 -11.51
N THR A 50 23.86 7.71 -12.58
CA THR A 50 25.03 6.91 -12.98
C THR A 50 25.32 7.07 -14.47
N ASN A 51 26.49 6.61 -14.90
CA ASN A 51 26.87 6.56 -16.32
C ASN A 51 25.98 5.62 -17.16
N LYS A 52 25.16 4.76 -16.54
CA LYS A 52 24.24 3.82 -17.19
C LYS A 52 22.76 4.22 -17.03
N GLY A 53 22.48 5.40 -16.49
CA GLY A 53 21.12 5.94 -16.31
C GLY A 53 20.80 6.28 -14.86
N THR A 54 19.51 6.42 -14.55
CA THR A 54 19.03 6.75 -13.22
C THR A 54 18.36 5.54 -12.57
N PHE A 55 18.73 5.26 -11.33
CA PHE A 55 18.27 4.10 -10.58
C PHE A 55 17.77 4.52 -9.20
N LEU A 56 17.07 3.60 -8.56
CA LEU A 56 16.70 3.65 -7.16
C LEU A 56 17.41 2.50 -6.44
N LEU A 57 18.15 2.84 -5.39
CA LEU A 57 18.68 1.85 -4.45
C LEU A 57 17.79 1.86 -3.21
N LYS A 58 17.24 0.69 -2.85
CA LYS A 58 16.40 0.50 -1.65
C LYS A 58 17.09 -0.48 -0.72
N GLN A 59 17.54 0.01 0.44
CA GLN A 59 18.10 -0.81 1.52
C GLN A 59 16.99 -1.24 2.48
N TYR A 60 17.04 -2.50 2.89
CA TYR A 60 16.11 -3.10 3.86
C TYR A 60 16.63 -2.90 5.27
N ASN A 61 15.80 -2.33 6.14
CA ASN A 61 16.19 -2.12 7.54
C ASN A 61 16.51 -3.46 8.25
N ARG A 62 17.71 -3.56 8.85
CA ARG A 62 18.24 -4.78 9.50
C ARG A 62 17.31 -5.38 10.55
N GLU A 63 16.65 -4.56 11.37
CA GLU A 63 15.76 -5.07 12.42
C GLU A 63 14.37 -5.42 11.89
N ARG A 64 13.92 -4.70 10.86
CA ARG A 64 12.64 -4.97 10.21
C ARG A 64 12.70 -6.26 9.42
N ILE A 65 13.75 -6.48 8.64
CA ILE A 65 13.86 -7.64 7.75
C ILE A 65 13.87 -8.96 8.53
N LYS A 66 14.41 -8.98 9.77
CA LYS A 66 14.35 -10.13 10.67
C LYS A 66 12.92 -10.60 11.02
N LYS A 67 11.91 -9.74 10.83
CA LYS A 67 10.50 -10.08 11.05
C LYS A 67 9.85 -10.75 9.85
N TYR A 68 10.54 -10.78 8.71
CA TYR A 68 10.08 -11.36 7.48
C TYR A 68 10.91 -12.60 7.17
N ASP A 69 10.25 -13.58 6.58
CA ASP A 69 10.91 -14.70 5.94
C ASP A 69 11.61 -14.22 4.65
N LEU A 70 12.88 -14.58 4.45
CA LEU A 70 13.65 -14.14 3.29
C LEU A 70 13.08 -14.71 1.99
N ASP A 71 12.53 -15.93 2.01
CA ASP A 71 11.91 -16.54 0.83
C ASP A 71 10.68 -15.73 0.38
N THR A 72 9.93 -15.17 1.34
CA THR A 72 8.83 -14.25 1.06
C THR A 72 9.32 -12.97 0.34
N ILE A 73 10.46 -12.41 0.76
CA ILE A 73 11.05 -11.23 0.09
C ILE A 73 11.53 -11.60 -1.31
N HIS A 74 12.24 -12.71 -1.47
CA HIS A 74 12.68 -13.19 -2.79
C HIS A 74 11.49 -13.39 -3.73
N THR A 75 10.41 -14.02 -3.24
CA THR A 75 9.17 -14.21 -4.00
C THR A 75 8.58 -12.88 -4.43
N ALA A 76 8.48 -11.90 -3.53
CA ALA A 76 7.96 -10.56 -3.87
C ALA A 76 8.79 -9.87 -4.95
N LEU A 77 10.13 -9.92 -4.87
CA LEU A 77 11.03 -9.30 -5.86
C LEU A 77 10.94 -9.97 -7.23
N GLN A 78 10.97 -11.31 -7.26
CA GLN A 78 10.80 -12.08 -8.49
C GLN A 78 9.44 -11.78 -9.14
N THR A 79 8.40 -11.67 -8.32
CA THR A 79 7.04 -11.36 -8.78
C THR A 79 6.94 -9.94 -9.32
N GLN A 80 7.53 -8.95 -8.65
CA GLN A 80 7.57 -7.58 -9.15
C GLN A 80 8.28 -7.53 -10.52
N ASN A 81 9.44 -8.18 -10.67
CA ASN A 81 10.17 -8.17 -11.93
C ASN A 81 9.41 -8.93 -13.04
N ARG A 82 8.72 -10.02 -12.68
CA ARG A 82 7.78 -10.71 -13.59
C ARG A 82 6.65 -9.78 -14.02
N CYS A 83 6.04 -9.03 -13.11
CA CYS A 83 4.98 -8.08 -13.41
C CYS A 83 5.45 -7.00 -14.39
N PHE A 84 6.65 -6.45 -14.17
CA PHE A 84 7.30 -5.51 -15.09
C PHE A 84 7.44 -6.11 -16.50
N ASN A 85 7.98 -7.32 -16.61
CA ASN A 85 8.18 -8.02 -17.88
C ASN A 85 6.85 -8.34 -18.62
N HIS A 86 5.71 -8.33 -17.92
CA HIS A 86 4.38 -8.54 -18.50
C HIS A 86 3.57 -7.23 -18.63
N GLY A 87 4.24 -6.09 -18.51
CA GLY A 87 3.68 -4.76 -18.80
C GLY A 87 2.86 -4.16 -17.67
N VAL A 88 2.98 -4.64 -16.42
CA VAL A 88 2.51 -3.88 -15.26
C VAL A 88 3.44 -2.67 -15.11
N PRO A 89 2.90 -1.45 -14.95
CA PRO A 89 3.72 -0.27 -14.73
C PRO A 89 4.32 -0.34 -13.32
N CYS A 90 5.47 -0.97 -13.15
CA CYS A 90 6.23 -1.01 -11.91
C CYS A 90 7.74 -0.91 -12.22
N PRO A 91 8.60 -0.58 -11.24
CA PRO A 91 10.04 -0.52 -11.48
C PRO A 91 10.64 -1.89 -11.83
N GLU A 92 11.44 -1.94 -12.89
CA GLU A 92 12.32 -3.08 -13.20
C GLU A 92 13.40 -3.22 -12.12
N LEU A 93 13.53 -4.41 -11.56
CA LEU A 93 14.64 -4.73 -10.66
C LEU A 93 15.82 -5.28 -11.45
N LEU A 94 17.01 -4.81 -11.10
CA LEU A 94 18.25 -5.27 -11.71
C LEU A 94 18.77 -6.49 -10.96
N GLU A 95 18.88 -7.59 -11.70
CA GLU A 95 19.50 -8.82 -11.24
C GLU A 95 21.02 -8.80 -11.46
N HIS A 96 21.72 -9.52 -10.61
CA HIS A 96 23.12 -9.87 -10.80
C HIS A 96 23.31 -11.33 -10.40
N GLY A 97 23.85 -12.16 -11.31
CA GLY A 97 24.00 -13.60 -11.06
C GLY A 97 22.68 -14.33 -10.76
N GLY A 98 21.55 -13.86 -11.31
CA GLY A 98 20.21 -14.41 -11.06
C GLY A 98 19.58 -14.02 -9.71
N VAL A 99 20.20 -13.09 -8.98
CA VAL A 99 19.72 -12.62 -7.67
C VAL A 99 19.23 -11.18 -7.78
N LEU A 100 18.08 -10.88 -7.15
CA LEU A 100 17.48 -9.53 -7.10
C LEU A 100 17.68 -8.83 -5.74
N LEU A 101 17.89 -9.60 -4.67
CA LEU A 101 18.21 -9.09 -3.33
C LEU A 101 19.71 -9.24 -3.09
N HIS A 102 20.42 -8.13 -3.08
CA HIS A 102 21.88 -8.09 -2.98
C HIS A 102 22.30 -7.91 -1.53
N GLN A 103 23.47 -8.45 -1.19
CA GLN A 103 24.08 -8.34 0.13
C GLN A 103 25.50 -7.79 0.01
N THR A 104 25.81 -6.73 0.76
CA THR A 104 27.18 -6.18 0.84
C THR A 104 28.07 -7.01 1.75
N SER A 105 29.38 -6.74 1.75
CA SER A 105 30.33 -7.36 2.70
C SER A 105 30.02 -7.05 4.16
N ASN A 106 29.30 -5.96 4.46
CA ASN A 106 28.87 -5.60 5.82
C ASN A 106 27.46 -6.14 6.15
N GLU A 107 26.96 -7.09 5.37
CA GLU A 107 25.66 -7.77 5.52
C GLU A 107 24.44 -6.85 5.30
N GLU A 108 24.61 -5.72 4.59
CA GLU A 108 23.48 -4.86 4.22
C GLU A 108 22.71 -5.44 3.05
N LEU A 109 21.39 -5.58 3.22
CA LEU A 109 20.51 -6.10 2.18
C LEU A 109 19.87 -4.96 1.39
N TYR A 110 19.99 -5.00 0.06
CA TYR A 110 19.43 -3.97 -0.80
C TYR A 110 18.92 -4.52 -2.14
N THR A 111 18.06 -3.72 -2.77
CA THR A 111 17.60 -3.92 -4.15
C THR A 111 18.00 -2.73 -4.99
N PHE A 112 18.24 -3.00 -6.26
CA PHE A 112 18.62 -2.01 -7.25
C PHE A 112 17.58 -2.05 -8.37
N MET A 113 16.95 -0.92 -8.70
CA MET A 113 15.85 -0.88 -9.66
C MET A 113 15.92 0.37 -10.53
N ARG A 114 15.31 0.34 -11.72
CA ARG A 114 15.21 1.54 -12.55
C ARG A 114 14.40 2.61 -11.83
N PHE A 115 14.87 3.87 -11.92
CA PHE A 115 14.11 4.98 -11.37
C PHE A 115 12.93 5.30 -12.28
N MET A 116 11.73 5.35 -11.71
CA MET A 116 10.52 5.71 -12.43
C MET A 116 10.24 7.21 -12.27
N GLU A 117 10.29 7.95 -13.38
CA GLU A 117 9.94 9.37 -13.39
C GLU A 117 8.43 9.55 -13.44
N GLY A 118 7.86 9.98 -12.32
CA GLY A 118 6.45 10.33 -12.19
C GLY A 118 6.21 11.18 -10.94
N ASN A 119 4.99 11.69 -10.82
CA ASN A 119 4.59 12.60 -9.75
C ASN A 119 3.77 11.87 -8.70
N LEU A 120 3.96 12.23 -7.44
CA LEU A 120 2.94 11.96 -6.43
C LEU A 120 1.78 12.93 -6.65
N ILE A 121 0.58 12.47 -6.34
CA ILE A 121 -0.60 13.32 -6.19
C ILE A 121 -1.00 13.32 -4.72
N SER A 122 -1.70 14.35 -4.28
CA SER A 122 -2.29 14.36 -2.94
C SER A 122 -3.44 13.34 -2.88
N ALA A 123 -3.63 12.71 -1.71
CA ALA A 123 -4.76 11.81 -1.48
C ALA A 123 -6.10 12.47 -1.84
N GLY A 124 -6.97 11.70 -2.49
CA GLY A 124 -8.27 12.18 -2.98
C GLY A 124 -8.26 12.95 -4.30
N ASN A 125 -7.10 13.26 -4.87
CA ASN A 125 -6.99 14.13 -6.07
C ASN A 125 -6.73 13.37 -7.38
N ALA A 126 -6.95 12.06 -7.43
CA ALA A 126 -6.83 11.32 -8.69
C ALA A 126 -7.96 11.72 -9.64
N ASN A 127 -7.62 12.05 -10.88
CA ASN A 127 -8.60 12.35 -11.92
C ASN A 127 -9.14 11.06 -12.58
N PRO A 128 -10.27 11.13 -13.32
CA PRO A 128 -10.85 9.96 -13.96
C PRO A 128 -9.91 9.23 -14.93
N GLU A 129 -9.09 9.94 -15.71
CA GLU A 129 -8.12 9.34 -16.64
C GLU A 129 -7.05 8.52 -15.90
N GLN A 130 -6.48 9.10 -14.84
CA GLN A 130 -5.55 8.43 -13.94
C GLN A 130 -6.18 7.19 -13.31
N MET A 131 -7.43 7.29 -12.83
CA MET A 131 -8.12 6.16 -12.21
C MET A 131 -8.48 5.05 -13.21
N LYS A 132 -8.83 5.38 -14.45
CA LYS A 132 -9.03 4.38 -15.52
C LYS A 132 -7.75 3.65 -15.87
N SER A 133 -6.65 4.39 -16.02
CA SER A 133 -5.33 3.82 -16.23
C SER A 133 -4.91 2.93 -15.06
N LEU A 134 -5.15 3.39 -13.82
CA LEU A 134 -4.86 2.66 -12.59
C LEU A 134 -5.68 1.38 -12.46
N GLY A 135 -6.99 1.43 -12.76
CA GLY A 135 -7.85 0.25 -12.79
C GLY A 135 -7.32 -0.80 -13.77
N SER A 136 -6.91 -0.37 -14.97
CA SER A 136 -6.32 -1.27 -15.97
C SER A 136 -5.01 -1.89 -15.49
N ALA A 137 -4.16 -1.12 -14.82
CA ALA A 137 -2.89 -1.59 -14.27
C ALA A 137 -3.07 -2.59 -13.12
N ILE A 138 -3.98 -2.30 -12.19
CA ILE A 138 -4.28 -3.18 -11.05
C ILE A 138 -5.00 -4.44 -11.52
N GLY A 139 -5.91 -4.34 -12.50
CA GLY A 139 -6.55 -5.50 -13.08
C GLY A 139 -5.53 -6.48 -13.70
N ARG A 140 -4.57 -5.95 -14.48
CA ARG A 140 -3.44 -6.74 -15.01
C ARG A 140 -2.59 -7.34 -13.89
N LEU A 141 -2.29 -6.56 -12.85
CA LEU A 141 -1.54 -7.02 -11.69
C LEU A 141 -2.26 -8.20 -11.02
N HIS A 142 -3.53 -8.07 -10.66
CA HIS A 142 -4.31 -9.14 -10.05
C HIS A 142 -4.38 -10.39 -10.95
N GLY A 143 -4.55 -10.22 -12.26
CA GLY A 143 -4.52 -11.32 -13.21
C GLY A 143 -3.19 -12.08 -13.20
N LEU A 144 -2.05 -11.36 -13.22
CA LEU A 144 -0.72 -11.96 -13.19
C LEU A 144 -0.37 -12.60 -11.85
N LEU A 145 -0.77 -11.99 -10.73
CA LEU A 145 -0.55 -12.55 -9.40
C LEU A 145 -1.33 -13.86 -9.20
N ASN A 146 -2.45 -14.05 -9.92
CA ASN A 146 -3.37 -15.16 -9.72
C ASN A 146 -3.44 -16.15 -10.91
N ASP A 147 -2.44 -16.12 -11.81
CA ASP A 147 -2.34 -17.02 -12.97
C ASP A 147 -1.73 -18.40 -12.66
N LYS A 148 -1.63 -18.74 -11.38
CA LYS A 148 -1.08 -20.01 -10.84
C LYS A 148 0.45 -20.15 -10.95
N THR A 149 1.17 -19.07 -11.25
CA THR A 149 2.65 -19.07 -11.17
C THR A 149 3.18 -18.95 -9.75
N LEU A 150 2.42 -18.31 -8.85
CA LEU A 150 2.76 -18.22 -7.43
C LEU A 150 2.36 -19.47 -6.65
N PRO A 151 3.05 -19.78 -5.53
CA PRO A 151 2.69 -20.91 -4.69
C PRO A 151 1.22 -20.84 -4.26
N PRO A 152 0.48 -21.95 -4.32
CA PRO A 152 -0.89 -21.97 -3.87
C PRO A 152 -0.95 -21.72 -2.36
N LYS A 153 -1.86 -20.84 -1.94
CA LYS A 153 -2.20 -20.62 -0.54
C LYS A 153 -3.69 -20.85 -0.33
N LYS A 154 -4.05 -21.32 0.86
CA LYS A 154 -5.44 -21.64 1.23
C LYS A 154 -6.01 -20.64 2.24
N GLU A 155 -5.15 -20.04 3.04
CA GLU A 155 -5.54 -19.15 4.13
C GLU A 155 -5.23 -17.70 3.74
N THR A 156 -6.20 -16.83 3.98
CA THR A 156 -6.06 -15.38 3.81
C THR A 156 -5.35 -14.79 5.02
N MET A 157 -4.56 -13.74 4.79
CA MET A 157 -3.87 -13.04 5.88
C MET A 157 -4.85 -12.34 6.83
N PHE A 158 -5.94 -11.77 6.31
CA PHE A 158 -7.00 -11.24 7.15
C PHE A 158 -7.84 -12.37 7.74
N ASN A 159 -7.64 -12.59 9.04
CA ASN A 159 -8.47 -13.49 9.84
C ASN A 159 -9.76 -12.77 10.23
N TRP A 160 -10.88 -13.30 9.75
CA TRP A 160 -12.21 -12.73 9.90
C TRP A 160 -12.73 -12.81 11.35
N PRO A 161 -12.81 -11.71 12.13
CA PRO A 161 -13.50 -11.74 13.42
C PRO A 161 -15.02 -11.80 13.20
N SER A 162 -15.76 -12.37 14.15
CA SER A 162 -17.22 -12.24 14.09
C SER A 162 -17.65 -10.80 14.37
N PHE A 163 -18.85 -10.41 13.92
CA PHE A 163 -19.40 -9.10 14.27
C PHE A 163 -19.52 -8.92 15.79
N GLN A 164 -19.83 -10.00 16.52
CA GLN A 164 -19.89 -9.93 17.98
C GLN A 164 -18.50 -9.68 18.58
N ASP A 165 -17.46 -10.40 18.15
CA ASP A 165 -16.09 -10.15 18.62
C ASP A 165 -15.63 -8.72 18.32
N ARG A 166 -16.06 -8.17 17.18
CA ARG A 166 -15.77 -6.77 16.82
C ARG A 166 -16.52 -5.79 17.73
N ILE A 167 -17.77 -6.05 18.06
CA ILE A 167 -18.55 -5.25 19.00
C ILE A 167 -17.92 -5.29 20.40
N ASP A 168 -17.54 -6.47 20.87
CA ASP A 168 -16.90 -6.67 22.16
C ASP A 168 -15.53 -5.96 22.22
N TYR A 169 -14.78 -5.99 21.12
CA TYR A 169 -13.56 -5.21 20.96
C TYR A 169 -13.85 -3.71 21.15
N TRP A 170 -14.85 -3.14 20.47
CA TRP A 170 -15.18 -1.72 20.65
C TRP A 170 -15.60 -1.38 22.07
N ASP A 171 -16.35 -2.26 22.74
CA ASP A 171 -16.70 -2.09 24.15
C ASP A 171 -15.46 -2.06 25.05
N SER A 172 -14.48 -2.92 24.79
CA SER A 172 -13.21 -2.88 25.52
C SER A 172 -12.45 -1.55 25.32
N VAL A 173 -12.46 -1.00 24.11
CA VAL A 173 -11.79 0.27 23.79
C VAL A 173 -12.52 1.45 24.41
N LEU A 174 -13.85 1.40 24.52
CA LEU A 174 -14.64 2.43 25.22
C LEU A 174 -14.28 2.50 26.71
N LEU A 175 -14.14 1.34 27.37
CA LEU A 175 -13.69 1.27 28.76
C LEU A 175 -12.29 1.86 28.93
N GLU A 176 -11.39 1.59 27.99
CA GLU A 176 -10.04 2.18 28.00
C GLU A 176 -10.06 3.70 27.78
N CYS A 177 -10.92 4.20 26.90
CA CYS A 177 -11.11 5.64 26.70
C CYS A 177 -11.59 6.32 27.99
N ASP A 178 -12.53 5.70 28.70
CA ASP A 178 -13.04 6.21 29.98
C ASP A 178 -11.94 6.24 31.05
N GLY A 179 -11.13 5.18 31.14
CA GLY A 179 -9.98 5.13 32.05
C GLY A 179 -8.90 6.18 31.77
N LYS A 180 -8.78 6.64 30.52
CA LYS A 180 -7.78 7.64 30.08
C LYS A 180 -8.34 9.05 29.85
N GLY A 181 -9.65 9.27 30.00
CA GLY A 181 -10.31 10.56 29.74
C GLY A 181 -10.33 11.00 28.26
N LEU A 182 -10.32 10.06 27.32
CA LEU A 182 -10.22 10.33 25.87
C LEU A 182 -11.60 10.61 25.22
N THR A 183 -12.23 11.71 25.63
CA THR A 183 -13.63 12.03 25.27
C THR A 183 -13.87 12.16 23.75
N GLU A 184 -12.96 12.81 23.01
CA GLU A 184 -13.10 12.98 21.55
C GLU A 184 -13.03 11.64 20.83
N LEU A 185 -12.01 10.82 21.15
CA LEU A 185 -11.85 9.48 20.58
C LEU A 185 -13.06 8.57 20.87
N LYS A 186 -13.65 8.69 22.07
CA LYS A 186 -14.85 7.93 22.45
C LYS A 186 -15.99 8.10 21.44
N SER A 187 -16.19 9.30 20.91
CA SER A 187 -17.22 9.56 19.89
C SER A 187 -16.96 8.79 18.59
N PHE A 188 -15.70 8.73 18.15
CA PHE A 188 -15.30 7.96 16.97
C PHE A 188 -15.41 6.45 17.19
N ILE A 189 -15.09 5.95 18.39
CA ILE A 189 -15.26 4.52 18.73
C ILE A 189 -16.74 4.13 18.76
N LEU A 190 -17.62 4.97 19.33
CA LEU A 190 -19.06 4.75 19.30
C LEU A 190 -19.59 4.67 17.86
N LEU A 191 -19.11 5.56 16.98
CA LEU A 191 -19.42 5.52 15.57
C LEU A 191 -18.97 4.20 14.91
N GLN A 192 -17.76 3.70 15.20
CA GLN A 192 -17.30 2.42 14.68
C GLN A 192 -18.17 1.25 15.18
N LYS A 193 -18.57 1.29 16.45
CA LYS A 193 -19.45 0.29 17.06
C LYS A 193 -20.83 0.28 16.41
N GLU A 194 -21.42 1.46 16.21
CA GLU A 194 -22.72 1.61 15.54
C GLU A 194 -22.67 1.15 14.08
N ALA A 195 -21.60 1.49 13.35
CA ALA A 195 -21.39 0.99 12.00
C ALA A 195 -21.27 -0.54 11.98
N THR A 196 -20.57 -1.13 12.96
CA THR A 196 -20.43 -2.60 13.09
C THR A 196 -21.78 -3.28 13.35
N SER A 197 -22.65 -2.69 14.17
CA SER A 197 -23.94 -3.30 14.51
C SER A 197 -24.96 -3.30 13.37
N LYS A 198 -24.72 -2.49 12.33
CA LYS A 198 -25.55 -2.42 11.11
C LYS A 198 -25.08 -3.38 10.02
N MET A 199 -23.91 -4.01 10.18
CA MET A 199 -23.36 -4.95 9.20
C MET A 199 -24.05 -6.31 9.27
N GLY A 200 -24.23 -6.93 8.10
CA GLY A 200 -24.71 -8.29 7.90
C GLY A 200 -23.67 -9.19 7.26
N LYS A 201 -23.90 -10.51 7.26
CA LYS A 201 -22.98 -11.46 6.60
C LYS A 201 -22.90 -11.20 5.09
N ASP A 202 -24.04 -10.87 4.50
CA ASP A 202 -24.19 -10.62 3.06
C ASP A 202 -23.31 -9.46 2.55
N ASP A 203 -22.90 -8.54 3.44
CA ASP A 203 -21.95 -7.45 3.10
C ASP A 203 -20.58 -7.97 2.66
N PHE A 204 -20.27 -9.23 2.97
CA PHE A 204 -18.98 -9.88 2.72
C PHE A 204 -19.11 -11.24 2.02
N ASP A 205 -20.23 -11.49 1.36
CA ASP A 205 -20.42 -12.71 0.60
C ASP A 205 -19.59 -12.73 -0.69
N ASN A 206 -19.07 -13.91 -1.01
CA ASN A 206 -18.34 -14.21 -2.25
C ASN A 206 -17.07 -13.39 -2.51
N LEU A 207 -16.38 -12.92 -1.47
CA LEU A 207 -15.06 -12.28 -1.60
C LEU A 207 -14.07 -13.16 -2.37
N THR A 208 -13.10 -12.53 -3.03
CA THR A 208 -12.19 -13.20 -3.96
C THR A 208 -10.82 -13.39 -3.32
N PRO A 209 -10.52 -14.54 -2.70
CA PRO A 209 -9.19 -14.81 -2.20
C PRO A 209 -8.19 -14.98 -3.35
N GLY A 210 -7.01 -14.39 -3.22
CA GLY A 210 -5.97 -14.37 -4.22
C GLY A 210 -4.71 -13.64 -3.73
N TRP A 211 -3.64 -13.72 -4.50
CA TRP A 211 -2.46 -12.90 -4.27
C TRP A 211 -2.77 -11.42 -4.57
N CYS A 212 -2.52 -10.59 -3.57
CA CYS A 212 -2.78 -9.16 -3.52
C CYS A 212 -1.46 -8.39 -3.28
N HIS A 213 -1.39 -7.14 -3.69
CA HIS A 213 -0.30 -6.21 -3.38
C HIS A 213 -0.31 -5.76 -1.91
N ARG A 214 -1.50 -5.58 -1.29
CA ARG A 214 -1.71 -5.27 0.14
C ARG A 214 -1.16 -3.92 0.62
N ASP A 215 -0.78 -3.03 -0.28
CA ASP A 215 -0.25 -1.70 0.04
C ASP A 215 -0.56 -0.69 -1.08
N LEU A 216 -1.74 -0.81 -1.70
CA LEU A 216 -2.19 0.09 -2.77
C LEU A 216 -2.89 1.33 -2.21
N TRP A 217 -2.09 2.33 -1.88
CA TRP A 217 -2.52 3.67 -1.51
C TRP A 217 -1.68 4.71 -2.27
N VAL A 218 -2.16 5.95 -2.31
CA VAL A 218 -1.64 6.97 -3.24
C VAL A 218 -0.13 7.23 -3.15
N ASP A 219 0.47 7.10 -1.97
CA ASP A 219 1.92 7.33 -1.76
C ASP A 219 2.79 6.23 -2.41
N ASN A 220 2.21 5.06 -2.68
CA ASN A 220 2.86 3.96 -3.40
C ASN A 220 2.57 4.00 -4.91
N LEU A 221 2.00 5.09 -5.42
CA LEU A 221 1.73 5.28 -6.84
C LEU A 221 2.44 6.53 -7.37
N LEU A 222 2.98 6.40 -8.57
CA LEU A 222 3.44 7.55 -9.36
C LEU A 222 2.48 7.75 -10.51
N PHE A 223 2.24 9.00 -10.87
CA PHE A 223 1.33 9.40 -11.93
C PHE A 223 2.01 10.32 -12.94
N THR A 224 1.46 10.32 -14.15
CA THR A 224 1.54 11.43 -15.11
C THR A 224 0.29 12.30 -14.97
N SER A 225 0.08 13.26 -15.87
CA SER A 225 -1.15 14.07 -15.87
C SER A 225 -2.42 13.24 -16.00
N ASP A 226 -2.38 12.13 -16.73
CA ASP A 226 -3.56 11.39 -17.23
C ASP A 226 -3.47 9.87 -17.01
N ALA A 227 -2.37 9.36 -16.47
CA ALA A 227 -2.19 7.92 -16.28
C ALA A 227 -1.36 7.55 -15.05
N VAL A 228 -1.56 6.33 -14.53
CA VAL A 228 -0.61 5.74 -13.58
C VAL A 228 0.71 5.47 -14.30
N LYS A 229 1.81 5.89 -13.68
CA LYS A 229 3.17 5.73 -14.18
C LYS A 229 3.87 4.54 -13.54
N ALA A 230 3.68 4.34 -12.24
CA ALA A 230 4.27 3.21 -11.51
C ALA A 230 3.45 2.83 -10.28
N ILE A 231 3.30 1.52 -10.06
CA ILE A 231 2.92 0.89 -8.80
C ILE A 231 4.23 0.50 -8.09
N LEU A 232 4.38 0.93 -6.85
CA LEU A 232 5.60 0.78 -6.07
C LEU A 232 5.40 -0.16 -4.87
N ASP A 233 6.50 -0.75 -4.41
CA ASP A 233 6.64 -1.42 -3.11
C ASP A 233 5.80 -2.70 -2.92
N PHE A 234 6.26 -3.79 -3.54
CA PHE A 234 5.61 -5.11 -3.50
C PHE A 234 5.93 -5.91 -2.22
N ASP A 235 6.66 -5.33 -1.24
CA ASP A 235 7.14 -6.04 -0.03
C ASP A 235 6.01 -6.64 0.82
N ARG A 236 4.79 -6.10 0.72
CA ARG A 236 3.62 -6.56 1.50
C ARG A 236 2.75 -7.57 0.77
N MET A 237 3.12 -7.94 -0.46
CA MET A 237 2.36 -8.87 -1.28
C MET A 237 2.07 -10.16 -0.52
N ASN A 238 0.80 -10.57 -0.48
CA ASN A 238 0.39 -11.79 0.19
C ASN A 238 -0.96 -12.31 -0.32
N TYR A 239 -1.33 -13.51 0.10
CA TYR A 239 -2.61 -14.10 -0.25
C TYR A 239 -3.71 -13.61 0.69
N ASP A 240 -4.71 -12.93 0.13
CA ASP A 240 -5.81 -12.29 0.84
C ASP A 240 -6.97 -11.97 -0.12
N PHE A 241 -7.93 -11.14 0.26
CA PHE A 241 -9.03 -10.72 -0.62
C PHE A 241 -8.62 -9.59 -1.57
N LEU A 242 -8.81 -9.77 -2.88
CA LEU A 242 -8.52 -8.75 -3.90
C LEU A 242 -9.27 -7.43 -3.64
N GLU A 243 -10.44 -7.54 -3.01
CA GLU A 243 -11.29 -6.43 -2.59
C GLU A 243 -10.58 -5.48 -1.60
N LEU A 244 -9.61 -5.96 -0.82
CA LEU A 244 -8.82 -5.08 0.05
C LEU A 244 -7.97 -4.09 -0.75
N ASP A 245 -7.33 -4.56 -1.82
CA ASP A 245 -6.54 -3.71 -2.71
C ASP A 245 -7.44 -2.69 -3.42
N ILE A 246 -8.60 -3.13 -3.92
CA ILE A 246 -9.58 -2.28 -4.62
C ILE A 246 -10.15 -1.21 -3.69
N GLY A 247 -10.65 -1.61 -2.52
CA GLY A 247 -11.24 -0.69 -1.55
C GLY A 247 -10.21 0.32 -1.08
N ARG A 248 -8.97 -0.13 -0.83
CA ARG A 248 -7.92 0.70 -0.24
C ARG A 248 -7.50 1.79 -1.20
N ILE A 249 -7.34 1.45 -2.49
CA ILE A 249 -6.93 2.43 -3.47
C ILE A 249 -8.05 3.42 -3.80
N ILE A 250 -9.31 2.96 -3.88
CA ILE A 250 -10.44 3.84 -4.18
C ILE A 250 -10.57 4.94 -3.13
N ILE A 251 -10.63 4.57 -1.85
CA ILE A 251 -10.80 5.56 -0.78
C ILE A 251 -9.54 6.47 -0.65
N SER A 252 -8.34 5.93 -0.91
CA SER A 252 -7.10 6.71 -0.84
C SER A 252 -7.01 7.73 -1.98
N ALA A 253 -7.40 7.34 -3.19
CA ALA A 253 -7.25 8.15 -4.40
C ALA A 253 -8.45 9.07 -4.69
N CYS A 254 -9.65 8.74 -4.21
CA CYS A 254 -10.90 9.42 -4.61
C CYS A 254 -11.62 10.18 -3.49
N LEU A 255 -11.27 10.01 -2.20
CA LEU A 255 -11.91 10.76 -1.11
C LEU A 255 -11.20 12.10 -0.85
N HIS A 256 -11.86 13.21 -1.12
CA HIS A 256 -11.34 14.55 -0.85
C HIS A 256 -12.39 15.44 -0.21
N ASN A 257 -12.04 16.16 0.87
CA ASN A 257 -12.95 17.03 1.63
C ASN A 257 -14.33 16.40 1.89
N ASP A 258 -14.34 15.19 2.47
CA ASP A 258 -15.54 14.39 2.77
C ASP A 258 -16.44 14.04 1.56
N ALA A 259 -15.95 14.22 0.33
CA ALA A 259 -16.63 13.83 -0.89
C ALA A 259 -15.84 12.74 -1.65
N LEU A 260 -16.50 11.63 -1.95
CA LEU A 260 -15.94 10.57 -2.77
C LEU A 260 -16.20 10.89 -4.25
N ASN A 261 -15.12 11.07 -5.04
CA ASN A 261 -15.20 11.38 -6.46
C ASN A 261 -15.78 10.20 -7.25
N ARG A 262 -17.08 10.25 -7.53
CA ARG A 262 -17.82 9.17 -8.19
C ARG A 262 -17.36 8.95 -9.63
N GLU A 263 -17.07 10.00 -10.38
CA GLU A 263 -16.60 9.88 -11.78
C GLU A 263 -15.29 9.10 -11.84
N ALA A 264 -14.36 9.39 -10.91
CA ALA A 264 -13.09 8.70 -10.81
C ALA A 264 -13.24 7.22 -10.40
N VAL A 265 -14.18 6.90 -9.51
CA VAL A 265 -14.49 5.51 -9.13
C VAL A 265 -15.04 4.71 -10.31
N HIS A 266 -15.98 5.27 -11.08
CA HIS A 266 -16.51 4.60 -12.27
C HIS A 266 -15.44 4.42 -13.35
N ALA A 267 -14.56 5.41 -13.52
CA ALA A 267 -13.43 5.29 -14.43
C ALA A 267 -12.47 4.16 -14.01
N PHE A 268 -12.20 3.99 -12.71
CA PHE A 268 -11.46 2.84 -12.19
C PHE A 268 -12.11 1.51 -12.54
N ILE A 269 -13.42 1.39 -12.33
CA ILE A 269 -14.18 0.18 -12.66
C ILE A 269 -14.03 -0.13 -14.16
N GLU A 270 -14.24 0.86 -15.03
CA GLU A 270 -14.06 0.71 -16.47
C GLU A 270 -12.64 0.20 -16.81
N GLY A 271 -11.62 0.78 -16.17
CA GLY A 271 -10.23 0.36 -16.29
C GLY A 271 -10.01 -1.10 -15.91
N TYR A 272 -10.45 -1.48 -14.71
CA TYR A 272 -10.24 -2.82 -14.17
C TYR A 272 -10.95 -3.91 -15.00
N CYS A 273 -12.13 -3.58 -15.53
CA CYS A 273 -12.94 -4.41 -16.42
C CYS A 273 -12.29 -4.78 -17.76
N HIS A 274 -11.16 -4.16 -18.15
CA HIS A 274 -10.40 -4.62 -19.32
C HIS A 274 -9.78 -6.01 -19.12
N THR A 275 -9.57 -6.43 -17.87
CA THR A 275 -8.91 -7.70 -17.55
C THR A 275 -9.72 -8.62 -16.65
N ASN A 276 -10.50 -8.07 -15.71
CA ASN A 276 -11.27 -8.87 -14.76
C ASN A 276 -12.62 -8.21 -14.49
N GLU A 277 -13.64 -8.97 -14.14
CA GLU A 277 -14.96 -8.41 -13.80
C GLU A 277 -14.92 -7.62 -12.49
N LEU A 278 -15.53 -6.43 -12.48
CA LEU A 278 -15.74 -5.62 -11.29
C LEU A 278 -17.07 -4.86 -11.41
N SER A 279 -18.01 -5.17 -10.52
CA SER A 279 -19.27 -4.41 -10.41
C SER A 279 -19.16 -3.27 -9.39
N LEU A 280 -20.10 -2.34 -9.46
CA LEU A 280 -20.20 -1.28 -8.46
C LEU A 280 -20.52 -1.86 -7.07
N GLU A 281 -21.36 -2.90 -7.00
CA GLU A 281 -21.67 -3.61 -5.76
C GLU A 281 -20.39 -4.18 -5.11
N ARG A 282 -19.49 -4.76 -5.93
CA ARG A 282 -18.22 -5.30 -5.46
C ARG A 282 -17.28 -4.20 -4.94
N VAL A 283 -17.28 -3.02 -5.57
CA VAL A 283 -16.55 -1.85 -5.05
C VAL A 283 -17.09 -1.41 -3.70
N ILE A 284 -18.42 -1.40 -3.50
CA ILE A 284 -19.03 -1.09 -2.21
C ILE A 284 -18.59 -2.10 -1.15
N GLN A 285 -18.68 -3.40 -1.45
CA GLN A 285 -18.19 -4.46 -0.55
C GLN A 285 -16.69 -4.28 -0.22
N SER A 286 -15.88 -3.87 -1.20
CA SER A 286 -14.45 -3.59 -1.01
C SER A 286 -14.21 -2.45 -0.01
N LEU A 287 -15.01 -1.38 -0.08
CA LEU A 287 -14.94 -0.27 0.88
C LEU A 287 -15.38 -0.70 2.29
N CYS A 288 -16.45 -1.51 2.39
CA CYS A 288 -16.88 -2.12 3.66
C CYS A 288 -15.77 -2.99 4.26
N LEU A 289 -15.09 -3.79 3.43
CA LEU A 289 -14.06 -4.72 3.87
C LEU A 289 -12.82 -3.99 4.39
N VAL A 290 -12.37 -2.97 3.68
CA VAL A 290 -11.24 -2.13 4.12
C VAL A 290 -11.56 -1.43 5.42
N TRP A 291 -12.78 -0.88 5.56
CA TRP A 291 -13.23 -0.33 6.83
C TRP A 291 -13.18 -1.38 7.95
N TYR A 292 -13.75 -2.55 7.71
CA TYR A 292 -13.87 -3.60 8.73
C TYR A 292 -12.50 -4.14 9.21
N MET A 293 -11.52 -4.20 8.31
CA MET A 293 -10.14 -4.57 8.65
C MET A 293 -9.44 -3.43 9.40
N GLU A 294 -9.42 -2.24 8.82
CA GLU A 294 -8.49 -1.18 9.18
C GLU A 294 -9.00 -0.23 10.26
N SER A 295 -10.31 -0.17 10.52
CA SER A 295 -10.88 0.68 11.57
C SER A 295 -10.23 0.44 12.93
N THR A 296 -9.93 -0.82 13.25
CA THR A 296 -9.27 -1.22 14.51
C THR A 296 -7.79 -0.86 14.58
N TRP A 297 -7.16 -0.60 13.44
CA TRP A 297 -5.76 -0.17 13.39
C TRP A 297 -5.67 1.33 13.59
N TRP A 298 -6.54 2.09 12.92
CA TRP A 298 -6.42 3.55 12.84
C TRP A 298 -7.26 4.32 13.86
N ILE A 299 -8.37 3.75 14.33
CA ILE A 299 -9.18 4.33 15.42
C ILE A 299 -8.80 3.64 16.72
N SER A 300 -7.73 4.15 17.34
CA SER A 300 -7.10 3.52 18.50
C SER A 300 -6.79 4.55 19.61
N VAL A 301 -6.78 4.05 20.85
CA VAL A 301 -6.28 4.77 22.04
C VAL A 301 -4.79 5.08 21.97
N ILE A 302 -4.05 4.34 21.14
CA ILE A 302 -2.65 4.63 20.85
C ILE A 302 -2.63 5.61 19.69
N LYS A 303 -2.19 6.84 19.96
CA LYS A 303 -2.08 7.87 18.93
C LYS A 303 -0.97 7.51 17.95
N HIS A 304 -1.33 7.41 16.67
CA HIS A 304 -0.36 7.30 15.59
C HIS A 304 0.17 8.67 15.19
N GLU A 305 1.47 8.77 14.98
CA GLU A 305 2.12 10.01 14.55
C GLU A 305 2.29 10.06 13.02
N GLY A 306 2.30 11.27 12.47
CA GLY A 306 2.49 11.53 11.04
C GLY A 306 1.19 11.74 10.26
N GLU A 307 1.33 12.20 9.02
CA GLU A 307 0.20 12.52 8.15
C GLU A 307 -0.54 11.27 7.60
N PRO A 308 0.15 10.19 7.17
CA PRO A 308 -0.56 9.02 6.66
C PRO A 308 -1.52 8.37 7.67
N PRO A 309 -1.14 8.13 8.95
CA PRO A 309 -2.09 7.56 9.91
C PRO A 309 -3.29 8.46 10.20
N LYS A 310 -3.11 9.79 10.24
CA LYS A 310 -4.24 10.73 10.37
C LYS A 310 -5.19 10.60 9.18
N ARG A 311 -4.63 10.49 7.98
CA ARG A 311 -5.42 10.30 6.76
C ARG A 311 -6.19 8.98 6.78
N PHE A 312 -5.57 7.88 7.20
CA PHE A 312 -6.25 6.59 7.31
C PHE A 312 -7.35 6.62 8.37
N ALA A 313 -7.13 7.26 9.53
CA ALA A 313 -8.17 7.44 10.54
C ALA A 313 -9.36 8.25 9.99
N HIS A 314 -9.09 9.33 9.28
CA HIS A 314 -10.12 10.12 8.60
C HIS A 314 -10.95 9.29 7.61
N GLU A 315 -10.29 8.46 6.79
CA GLU A 315 -10.98 7.55 5.86
C GLU A 315 -11.86 6.53 6.58
N MET A 316 -11.41 5.98 7.72
CA MET A 316 -12.20 5.03 8.53
C MET A 316 -13.42 5.70 9.16
N ILE A 317 -13.27 6.94 9.64
CA ILE A 317 -14.38 7.74 10.18
C ILE A 317 -15.40 8.03 9.07
N TRP A 318 -14.92 8.50 7.91
CA TRP A 318 -15.78 8.79 6.77
C TRP A 318 -16.53 7.53 6.31
N LEU A 319 -15.84 6.39 6.18
CA LEU A 319 -16.49 5.12 5.84
C LEU A 319 -17.57 4.80 6.86
N ALA A 320 -17.27 4.75 8.17
CA ALA A 320 -18.25 4.44 9.21
C ALA A 320 -19.53 5.30 9.15
N GLN A 321 -19.42 6.57 8.76
CA GLN A 321 -20.57 7.47 8.58
C GLN A 321 -21.42 7.15 7.34
N HIS A 322 -20.81 6.56 6.30
CA HIS A 322 -21.39 6.45 4.96
C HIS A 322 -21.60 5.01 4.47
N LEU A 323 -21.22 3.96 5.22
CA LEU A 323 -21.39 2.56 4.79
C LEU A 323 -22.81 2.26 4.29
N GLY A 324 -23.83 2.76 4.99
CA GLY A 324 -25.23 2.56 4.64
C GLY A 324 -25.75 3.34 3.42
N ASN A 325 -25.00 4.32 2.90
CA ASN A 325 -25.40 5.15 1.75
C ASN A 325 -24.37 5.16 0.60
N LEU A 326 -23.33 4.32 0.65
CA LEU A 326 -22.31 4.19 -0.41
C LEU A 326 -22.94 3.97 -1.79
N LYS A 327 -24.04 3.20 -1.87
CA LYS A 327 -24.77 2.97 -3.12
C LYS A 327 -25.31 4.27 -3.72
N GLU A 328 -25.86 5.16 -2.90
CA GLU A 328 -26.40 6.45 -3.35
C GLU A 328 -25.29 7.42 -3.73
N ILE A 329 -24.20 7.44 -2.96
CA ILE A 329 -23.00 8.26 -3.24
C ILE A 329 -22.42 7.89 -4.62
N LEU A 330 -22.33 6.60 -4.92
CA LEU A 330 -21.71 6.11 -6.13
C LEU A 330 -22.68 5.90 -7.31
N ALA A 331 -23.99 5.95 -7.10
CA ALA A 331 -25.00 5.76 -8.16
C ALA A 331 -24.85 6.78 -9.30
N TRP A 332 -24.76 6.31 -10.55
CA TRP A 332 -24.67 7.16 -11.74
C TRP A 332 -25.91 8.04 -11.90
N LYS A 333 -25.76 9.34 -11.68
CA LYS A 333 -26.78 10.33 -12.02
C LYS A 333 -26.60 10.68 -13.51
N LYS A 334 -27.60 10.31 -14.30
CA LYS A 334 -27.68 10.63 -15.73
C LYS A 334 -27.79 12.13 -15.97
#